data_AF-I7AEC4-F1
#
_entry.id   AF-I7AEC4-F1
#
_cell.length_a   1.000
_cell.length_b   1.000
_cell.length_c   1.000
_cell.angle_alpha   90.00
_cell.angle_beta   90.00
_cell.angle_gamma   90.00
#
_symmetry.space_group_name_H-M   'P 1'
#
loop_
_entity.id
_entity.type
_entity.pdbx_description
1 polymer ?
#
loop_
_entity_poly.entity_id
_entity_poly.type
_entity_poly.pdbx_seq_one_letter_code
_entity_poly.pdbx_strand_id
1 'polypeptide(L)'
;MGVLPLNKRFRRMNLFDVGRCIIEGVEYVEEVLESNICITKEYEKDLYVPLLLPRLRTDEFTEEDYRNNVTIVCLTSLSLSSLDGFLLRFFRGFTLKKTDTGAEVEFIERQDATECLYLSNSDFTFLRPIGYIELPRAPEARNKGSKYCRDVPCTRDKILLGPLNIDSNLLRDALDEISPLQSFRVCRNPLYFVFTFRNSEFCEPFVKATSHIFISDAGRSLVSIRAYKGCSILNLGKNIPHLVPRRMTGPIALSKERTRIVTVLNVLGPWDLDVSKIVEEIKSRCSKYKGVKDVMVPRDSLRSGRQPGSSRVFIECKDLETSEKVYDELGGLIYKDRIVATGYYPELNYAAGEYE
;
A
#
# COMPACT_ATOMS: atom_id res chain seq x y z
N MET A 1 -0.95 -6.87 -25.67
CA MET A 1 -1.69 -5.64 -26.03
C MET A 1 -1.07 -4.54 -25.21
N GLY A 2 -0.43 -3.57 -25.87
CA GLY A 2 0.33 -2.52 -25.17
C GLY A 2 -0.58 -1.44 -24.57
N VAL A 3 0.04 -0.56 -23.79
CA VAL A 3 -0.59 0.63 -23.23
C VAL A 3 -0.91 1.63 -24.36
N LEU A 4 -2.16 2.10 -24.49
CA LEU A 4 -2.64 2.97 -25.58
C LEU A 4 -3.12 4.35 -25.08
N PRO A 5 -3.12 5.41 -25.90
CA PRO A 5 -3.70 6.70 -25.52
C PRO A 5 -5.21 6.60 -25.31
N LEU A 6 -5.76 7.35 -24.35
CA LEU A 6 -7.21 7.44 -24.14
C LEU A 6 -7.92 7.98 -25.39
N ASN A 7 -8.83 7.19 -25.98
CA ASN A 7 -9.48 7.48 -27.27
C ASN A 7 -10.34 8.76 -27.21
N LYS A 8 -10.35 9.59 -28.27
CA LYS A 8 -11.19 10.80 -28.38
C LYS A 8 -12.70 10.53 -28.20
N ARG A 9 -13.20 9.31 -28.50
CA ARG A 9 -14.60 8.94 -28.22
C ARG A 9 -14.91 8.83 -26.72
N PHE A 10 -13.95 8.43 -25.90
CA PHE A 10 -14.09 8.52 -24.43
C PHE A 10 -14.12 9.97 -23.97
N ARG A 11 -13.53 10.92 -24.72
CA ARG A 11 -13.45 12.35 -24.38
C ARG A 11 -14.73 13.15 -24.66
N ARG A 12 -15.64 12.65 -25.50
CA ARG A 12 -16.92 13.32 -25.80
C ARG A 12 -18.03 12.76 -24.92
N MET A 13 -18.06 13.16 -23.65
CA MET A 13 -19.29 13.09 -22.85
C MET A 13 -20.04 14.41 -23.02
N ASN A 14 -21.35 14.34 -23.23
CA ASN A 14 -22.18 15.54 -23.15
C ASN A 14 -22.30 15.94 -21.69
N LEU A 15 -22.35 17.24 -21.40
CA LEU A 15 -22.52 17.79 -20.05
C LEU A 15 -23.71 17.16 -19.26
N PHE A 16 -24.66 16.57 -19.97
CA PHE A 16 -25.83 15.86 -19.42
C PHE A 16 -25.54 14.42 -18.97
N ASP A 17 -24.54 13.73 -19.53
CA ASP A 17 -24.07 12.42 -19.05
C ASP A 17 -23.30 12.54 -17.73
N VAL A 18 -22.83 13.76 -17.46
CA VAL A 18 -21.99 14.13 -16.31
C VAL A 18 -22.83 14.33 -15.03
N GLY A 19 -24.13 14.63 -15.15
CA GLY A 19 -24.98 15.05 -14.05
C GLY A 19 -25.20 14.04 -12.92
N ARG A 20 -25.06 12.72 -13.17
CA ARG A 20 -25.07 11.69 -12.11
C ARG A 20 -23.69 11.37 -11.54
N CYS A 21 -22.64 11.46 -12.36
CA CYS A 21 -21.26 11.09 -11.97
C CYS A 21 -20.56 12.18 -11.16
N ILE A 22 -20.88 13.46 -11.39
CA ILE A 22 -20.33 14.59 -10.61
C ILE A 22 -20.77 14.49 -9.15
N ILE A 23 -22.03 14.15 -8.88
CA ILE A 23 -22.58 14.25 -7.52
C ILE A 23 -21.91 13.27 -6.54
N GLU A 24 -21.53 12.06 -6.99
CA GLU A 24 -20.98 11.03 -6.10
C GLU A 24 -19.48 11.15 -5.83
N GLY A 25 -18.76 12.00 -6.57
CA GLY A 25 -17.30 12.15 -6.47
C GLY A 25 -16.80 13.56 -6.17
N VAL A 26 -17.60 14.60 -6.39
CA VAL A 26 -17.19 16.01 -6.28
C VAL A 26 -16.60 16.35 -4.92
N GLU A 27 -17.18 15.85 -3.83
CA GLU A 27 -16.69 16.12 -2.47
C GLU A 27 -15.24 15.63 -2.24
N TYR A 28 -14.77 14.69 -3.06
CA TYR A 28 -13.44 14.09 -2.97
C TYR A 28 -12.55 14.42 -4.17
N VAL A 29 -13.05 15.18 -5.15
CA VAL A 29 -12.27 15.62 -6.32
C VAL A 29 -11.07 16.44 -5.86
N GLU A 30 -11.24 17.33 -4.89
CA GLU A 30 -10.15 18.13 -4.33
C GLU A 30 -9.04 17.23 -3.77
N GLU A 31 -9.38 16.20 -2.98
CA GLU A 31 -8.41 15.26 -2.44
C GLU A 31 -7.67 14.48 -3.54
N VAL A 32 -8.38 14.08 -4.61
CA VAL A 32 -7.76 13.44 -5.77
C VAL A 32 -6.80 14.40 -6.48
N LEU A 33 -7.19 15.64 -6.71
CA LEU A 33 -6.35 16.65 -7.35
C LEU A 33 -5.12 16.99 -6.49
N GLU A 34 -5.29 17.10 -5.17
CA GLU A 34 -4.22 17.34 -4.19
C GLU A 34 -3.30 16.13 -3.95
N SER A 35 -3.72 14.93 -4.38
CA SER A 35 -2.92 13.71 -4.22
C SER A 35 -1.75 13.60 -5.19
N ASN A 36 -1.60 14.53 -6.14
CA ASN A 36 -0.63 14.47 -7.25
C ASN A 36 -0.77 13.21 -8.12
N ILE A 37 -1.92 12.55 -8.10
CA ILE A 37 -2.18 11.43 -9.01
C ILE A 37 -2.45 11.95 -10.42
N CYS A 38 -1.80 11.36 -11.42
CA CYS A 38 -2.02 11.67 -12.83
C CYS A 38 -2.80 10.53 -13.49
N ILE A 39 -4.03 10.84 -13.89
CA ILE A 39 -4.95 9.93 -14.58
C ILE A 39 -5.37 10.45 -15.96
N THR A 40 -4.77 11.55 -16.41
CA THR A 40 -5.08 12.20 -17.69
C THR A 40 -3.85 12.80 -18.34
N LYS A 41 -3.84 12.83 -19.67
CA LYS A 41 -2.84 13.49 -20.50
C LYS A 41 -3.14 14.96 -20.77
N GLU A 42 -4.33 15.42 -20.41
CA GLU A 42 -4.80 16.77 -20.71
C GLU A 42 -4.18 17.76 -19.71
N TYR A 43 -3.84 18.96 -20.19
CA TYR A 43 -3.25 20.02 -19.37
C TYR A 43 -4.25 20.58 -18.33
N GLU A 44 -5.53 20.60 -18.68
CA GLU A 44 -6.63 21.09 -17.82
C GLU A 44 -7.14 19.97 -16.91
N LYS A 45 -6.28 19.48 -16.00
CA LYS A 45 -6.58 18.32 -15.14
C LYS A 45 -7.91 18.48 -14.37
N ASP A 46 -8.19 19.67 -13.87
CA ASP A 46 -9.38 19.97 -13.05
C ASP A 46 -10.70 19.72 -13.79
N LEU A 47 -10.70 19.89 -15.13
CA LEU A 47 -11.89 19.67 -15.95
C LEU A 47 -12.10 18.17 -16.26
N TYR A 48 -11.02 17.42 -16.46
CA TYR A 48 -11.09 16.04 -16.95
C TYR A 48 -11.05 14.98 -15.86
N VAL A 49 -10.42 15.25 -14.72
CA VAL A 49 -10.34 14.29 -13.60
C VAL A 49 -11.73 13.84 -13.15
N PRO A 50 -12.71 14.74 -12.88
CA PRO A 50 -14.06 14.32 -12.50
C PRO A 50 -14.75 13.43 -13.55
N LEU A 51 -14.47 13.63 -14.84
CA LEU A 51 -15.04 12.84 -15.94
C LEU A 51 -14.42 11.44 -16.06
N LEU A 52 -13.17 11.28 -15.62
CA LEU A 52 -12.42 10.03 -15.71
C LEU A 52 -12.54 9.18 -14.44
N LEU A 53 -12.82 9.78 -13.28
CA LEU A 53 -13.02 9.07 -12.01
C LEU A 53 -14.00 7.88 -12.13
N PRO A 54 -15.21 8.02 -12.73
CA PRO A 54 -16.14 6.90 -12.87
C PRO A 54 -15.62 5.74 -13.74
N ARG A 55 -14.62 6.01 -14.57
CA ARG A 55 -14.01 5.04 -15.49
C ARG A 55 -12.70 4.46 -14.97
N LEU A 56 -12.25 4.87 -13.79
CA LEU A 56 -11.15 4.19 -13.12
C LEU A 56 -11.56 2.75 -12.80
N ARG A 57 -12.77 2.57 -12.28
CA ARG A 57 -13.36 1.24 -12.00
C ARG A 57 -13.76 0.55 -13.30
N THR A 58 -12.96 -0.44 -13.67
CA THR A 58 -13.15 -1.27 -14.87
C THR A 58 -13.18 -2.75 -14.53
N ASP A 59 -12.85 -3.11 -13.28
CA ASP A 59 -12.93 -4.44 -12.73
C ASP A 59 -13.85 -4.50 -11.49
N GLU A 60 -14.54 -5.62 -11.33
CA GLU A 60 -15.37 -5.93 -10.16
C GLU A 60 -14.56 -6.70 -9.11
N PHE A 61 -15.04 -6.64 -7.86
CA PHE A 61 -14.54 -7.47 -6.78
C PHE A 61 -14.99 -8.91 -7.01
N THR A 62 -14.07 -9.85 -6.85
CA THR A 62 -14.31 -11.28 -7.01
C THR A 62 -14.67 -11.94 -5.69
N GLU A 63 -15.33 -13.09 -5.72
CA GLU A 63 -15.61 -13.91 -4.52
C GLU A 63 -14.34 -14.19 -3.71
N GLU A 64 -13.21 -14.37 -4.37
CA GLU A 64 -11.91 -14.54 -3.72
C GLU A 64 -11.47 -13.30 -2.92
N ASP A 65 -11.82 -12.08 -3.38
CA ASP A 65 -11.53 -10.86 -2.62
C ASP A 65 -12.35 -10.79 -1.34
N TYR A 66 -13.64 -11.11 -1.43
CA TYR A 66 -14.52 -11.16 -0.27
C TYR A 66 -14.05 -12.21 0.73
N ARG A 67 -13.68 -13.41 0.25
CA ARG A 67 -13.10 -14.46 1.07
C ARG A 67 -11.78 -14.05 1.72
N ASN A 68 -10.87 -13.44 0.96
CA ASN A 68 -9.58 -12.97 1.47
C ASN A 68 -9.75 -11.87 2.53
N ASN A 69 -10.84 -11.10 2.51
CA ASN A 69 -11.10 -10.07 3.51
C ASN A 69 -11.49 -10.62 4.88
N VAL A 70 -12.01 -11.84 4.92
CA VAL A 70 -12.36 -12.56 6.16
C VAL A 70 -11.36 -13.67 6.50
N THR A 71 -10.33 -13.86 5.68
CA THR A 71 -9.30 -14.89 5.89
C THR A 71 -8.03 -14.29 6.46
N ILE A 72 -7.36 -15.02 7.34
CA ILE A 72 -6.07 -14.70 7.95
C ILE A 72 -5.16 -15.92 7.85
N VAL A 73 -3.88 -15.68 7.53
CA VAL A 73 -2.85 -16.71 7.56
C VAL A 73 -2.10 -16.62 8.89
N CYS A 74 -2.01 -17.73 9.59
CA CYS A 74 -1.25 -17.86 10.82
C CYS A 74 0.03 -18.66 10.57
N LEU A 75 1.19 -18.05 10.85
CA LEU A 75 2.48 -18.73 10.91
C LEU A 75 2.75 -19.13 12.36
N THR A 76 2.89 -20.44 12.59
CA THR A 76 3.17 -20.99 13.92
C THR A 76 3.88 -22.33 13.82
N SER A 77 4.73 -22.63 14.80
CA SER A 77 5.32 -23.97 15.00
C SER A 77 4.45 -24.88 15.87
N LEU A 78 3.36 -24.36 16.45
CA LEU A 78 2.47 -25.08 17.35
C LEU A 78 1.40 -25.87 16.59
N SER A 79 0.69 -26.73 17.33
CA SER A 79 -0.39 -27.55 16.78
C SER A 79 -1.64 -26.71 16.46
N LEU A 80 -2.47 -27.19 15.52
CA LEU A 80 -3.75 -26.55 15.20
C LEU A 80 -4.69 -26.49 16.42
N SER A 81 -4.66 -27.48 17.30
CA SER A 81 -5.46 -27.48 18.53
C SER A 81 -5.03 -26.37 19.50
N SER A 82 -3.73 -26.03 19.52
CA SER A 82 -3.21 -24.91 20.31
C SER A 82 -3.70 -23.57 19.74
N LEU A 83 -3.69 -23.43 18.41
CA LEU A 83 -4.22 -22.25 17.73
C LEU A 83 -5.74 -22.10 17.95
N ASP A 84 -6.49 -23.19 17.80
CA ASP A 84 -7.94 -23.23 18.02
C ASP A 84 -8.29 -22.80 19.45
N GLY A 85 -7.64 -23.41 20.46
CA GLY A 85 -7.84 -23.06 21.86
C GLY A 85 -7.39 -21.63 22.22
N PHE A 86 -6.47 -21.03 21.47
CA PHE A 86 -6.11 -19.62 21.61
C PHE A 86 -7.21 -18.72 21.03
N LEU A 87 -7.66 -18.98 19.79
CA LEU A 87 -8.65 -18.16 19.10
C LEU A 87 -10.04 -18.22 19.75
N LEU A 88 -10.45 -19.38 20.30
CA LEU A 88 -11.71 -19.53 21.03
C LEU A 88 -11.84 -18.62 22.26
N ARG A 89 -10.75 -18.04 22.76
CA ARG A 89 -10.77 -17.05 23.85
C ARG A 89 -11.28 -15.68 23.40
N PHE A 90 -11.19 -15.40 22.11
CA PHE A 90 -11.46 -14.09 21.52
C PHE A 90 -12.65 -14.12 20.56
N PHE A 91 -12.82 -15.22 19.80
CA PHE A 91 -13.79 -15.32 18.72
C PHE A 91 -14.74 -16.51 18.92
N ARG A 92 -15.98 -16.34 18.47
CA ARG A 92 -17.03 -17.38 18.58
C ARG A 92 -17.30 -18.12 17.26
N GLY A 93 -16.83 -17.61 16.13
CA GLY A 93 -17.10 -18.17 14.81
C GLY A 93 -15.93 -18.00 13.86
N PHE A 94 -15.20 -19.10 13.63
CA PHE A 94 -14.14 -19.18 12.63
C PHE A 94 -13.96 -20.64 12.19
N THR A 95 -13.30 -20.84 11.05
CA THR A 95 -12.90 -22.16 10.57
C THR A 95 -11.39 -22.20 10.38
N LEU A 96 -10.79 -23.33 10.73
CA LEU A 96 -9.35 -23.55 10.61
C LEU A 96 -9.05 -24.57 9.51
N LYS A 97 -8.08 -24.23 8.67
CA LYS A 97 -7.57 -25.12 7.64
C LYS A 97 -6.05 -25.18 7.74
N LYS A 98 -5.49 -26.38 7.72
CA LYS A 98 -4.03 -26.56 7.69
C LYS A 98 -3.49 -26.17 6.31
N THR A 99 -2.36 -25.47 6.29
CA THR A 99 -1.59 -25.21 5.07
C THR A 99 -0.15 -25.71 5.25
N ASP A 100 0.62 -25.73 4.16
CA ASP A 100 2.01 -26.20 4.19
C ASP A 100 2.91 -25.32 5.07
N THR A 101 2.58 -24.03 5.20
CA THR A 101 3.37 -23.01 5.92
C THR A 101 2.77 -22.61 7.27
N GLY A 102 1.61 -23.16 7.66
CA GLY A 102 0.92 -22.83 8.91
C GLY A 102 -0.55 -23.20 8.90
N ALA A 103 -1.41 -22.21 9.13
CA ALA A 103 -2.87 -22.37 9.12
C ALA A 103 -3.57 -21.19 8.46
N GLU A 104 -4.69 -21.46 7.80
CA GLU A 104 -5.66 -20.45 7.36
C GLU A 104 -6.81 -20.41 8.37
N VAL A 105 -7.18 -19.21 8.78
CA VAL A 105 -8.30 -18.91 9.67
C VAL A 105 -9.31 -18.09 8.87
N GLU A 106 -10.49 -18.65 8.64
CA GLU A 106 -11.57 -17.97 7.91
C GLU A 106 -12.68 -17.60 8.89
N PHE A 107 -12.91 -16.29 9.04
CA PHE A 107 -13.88 -15.70 9.95
C PHE A 107 -15.22 -15.45 9.24
N ILE A 108 -16.28 -15.27 10.04
CA ILE A 108 -17.58 -14.86 9.52
C ILE A 108 -17.56 -13.36 9.16
N GLU A 109 -16.93 -12.55 10.02
CA GLU A 109 -16.87 -11.11 9.88
C GLU A 109 -15.45 -10.61 9.61
N ARG A 110 -15.34 -9.59 8.75
CA ARG A 110 -14.07 -8.91 8.45
C ARG A 110 -13.46 -8.24 9.70
N GLN A 111 -14.31 -7.80 10.62
CA GLN A 111 -13.86 -7.17 11.85
C GLN A 111 -13.02 -8.15 12.66
N ASP A 112 -13.53 -9.36 12.91
CA ASP A 112 -12.80 -10.43 13.60
C ASP A 112 -11.48 -10.77 12.91
N ALA A 113 -11.47 -10.88 11.57
CA ALA A 113 -10.23 -11.09 10.82
C ALA A 113 -9.20 -9.97 11.06
N THR A 114 -9.64 -8.72 11.11
CA THR A 114 -8.77 -7.57 11.37
C THR A 114 -8.29 -7.55 12.83
N GLU A 115 -9.15 -7.91 13.78
CA GLU A 115 -8.78 -8.01 15.19
C GLU A 115 -7.78 -9.15 15.44
N CYS A 116 -7.91 -10.26 14.72
CA CYS A 116 -7.00 -11.39 14.79
C CYS A 116 -5.56 -11.00 14.45
N LEU A 117 -5.33 -10.11 13.47
CA LEU A 117 -3.98 -9.59 13.15
C LEU A 117 -3.29 -8.98 14.37
N TYR A 118 -4.05 -8.22 15.15
CA TYR A 118 -3.57 -7.51 16.32
C TYR A 118 -3.30 -8.43 17.52
N LEU A 119 -3.74 -9.69 17.47
CA LEU A 119 -3.44 -10.71 18.48
C LEU A 119 -2.11 -11.44 18.23
N SER A 120 -1.35 -11.04 17.21
CA SER A 120 -0.03 -11.60 16.92
C SER A 120 0.87 -11.54 18.17
N ASN A 121 1.62 -12.60 18.41
CA ASN A 121 2.50 -12.78 19.55
C ASN A 121 3.75 -13.59 19.16
N SER A 122 4.55 -14.03 20.13
CA SER A 122 5.76 -14.83 19.90
C SER A 122 5.48 -16.16 19.21
N ASP A 123 4.31 -16.75 19.46
CA ASP A 123 3.97 -18.12 19.06
C ASP A 123 3.08 -18.15 17.82
N PHE A 124 2.26 -17.12 17.64
CA PHE A 124 1.31 -16.98 16.54
C PHE A 124 1.54 -15.65 15.82
N THR A 125 1.99 -15.70 14.57
CA THR A 125 2.09 -14.52 13.70
C THR A 125 0.94 -14.53 12.70
N PHE A 126 0.03 -13.58 12.81
CA PHE A 126 -1.12 -13.45 11.93
C PHE A 126 -0.84 -12.45 10.81
N LEU A 127 -1.15 -12.83 9.58
CA LEU A 127 -0.91 -12.06 8.36
C LEU A 127 -2.16 -12.04 7.49
N ARG A 128 -2.35 -10.96 6.74
CA ARG A 128 -3.31 -10.94 5.64
C ARG A 128 -2.89 -11.98 4.58
N PRO A 129 -3.84 -12.70 3.94
CA PRO A 129 -3.50 -13.67 2.90
C PRO A 129 -2.90 -13.00 1.67
N ILE A 130 -2.22 -13.80 0.85
CA ILE A 130 -1.74 -13.35 -0.47
C ILE A 130 -2.93 -12.87 -1.29
N GLY A 131 -2.76 -11.74 -1.98
CA GLY A 131 -3.82 -11.18 -2.82
C GLY A 131 -4.89 -10.41 -2.06
N TYR A 132 -4.82 -10.33 -0.71
CA TYR A 132 -5.69 -9.45 0.06
C TYR A 132 -5.68 -8.04 -0.50
N ILE A 133 -6.89 -7.52 -0.69
CA ILE A 133 -7.17 -6.12 -0.99
C ILE A 133 -8.16 -5.62 0.04
N GLU A 134 -8.07 -4.34 0.39
CA GLU A 134 -9.10 -3.74 1.22
C GLU A 134 -10.39 -3.62 0.41
N LEU A 135 -11.52 -4.02 0.97
CA LEU A 135 -12.81 -3.70 0.36
C LEU A 135 -13.25 -2.28 0.73
N PRO A 136 -14.04 -1.61 -0.14
CA PRO A 136 -14.57 -0.28 0.14
C PRO A 136 -15.39 -0.25 1.42
N ARG A 137 -15.46 0.92 2.08
CA ARG A 137 -16.20 1.12 3.34
C ARG A 137 -15.77 0.18 4.49
N ALA A 138 -14.50 -0.23 4.51
CA ALA A 138 -13.91 -0.94 5.62
C ALA A 138 -14.08 -0.17 6.94
N PRO A 139 -14.60 -0.78 8.03
CA PRO A 139 -14.56 -0.14 9.34
C PRO A 139 -13.09 -0.01 9.79
N GLU A 140 -12.77 1.13 10.41
CA GLU A 140 -11.48 1.31 11.08
C GLU A 140 -11.48 0.50 12.37
N ALA A 141 -10.62 -0.51 12.43
CA ALA A 141 -10.48 -1.30 13.64
C ALA A 141 -9.92 -0.43 14.78
N ARG A 142 -10.67 -0.36 15.88
CA ARG A 142 -10.34 0.45 17.07
C ARG A 142 -9.32 -0.22 18.01
N ASN A 143 -8.75 -1.35 17.60
CA ASN A 143 -7.98 -2.22 18.47
C ASN A 143 -6.50 -1.86 18.56
N LYS A 144 -5.94 -2.18 19.73
CA LYS A 144 -4.63 -1.73 20.22
C LYS A 144 -3.44 -2.52 19.67
N GLY A 145 -3.53 -3.30 18.60
CA GLY A 145 -2.35 -3.94 17.97
C GLY A 145 -1.44 -4.74 18.91
N SER A 146 -0.26 -5.12 18.44
CA SER A 146 0.84 -5.61 19.29
C SER A 146 2.18 -5.38 18.59
N LYS A 147 3.28 -5.41 19.35
CA LYS A 147 4.63 -5.37 18.77
C LYS A 147 4.92 -6.48 17.75
N TYR A 148 4.18 -7.59 17.76
CA TYR A 148 4.35 -8.69 16.82
C TYR A 148 3.47 -8.56 15.56
N CYS A 149 2.53 -7.62 15.55
CA CYS A 149 1.72 -7.34 14.36
C CYS A 149 2.61 -6.75 13.25
N ARG A 150 2.74 -7.49 12.15
CA ARG A 150 3.55 -7.08 10.98
C ARG A 150 2.78 -6.26 9.95
N ASP A 151 1.45 -6.15 10.10
CA ASP A 151 0.58 -5.34 9.25
C ASP A 151 0.61 -3.88 9.74
N VAL A 152 1.66 -3.15 9.36
CA VAL A 152 1.86 -1.75 9.76
C VAL A 152 1.00 -0.85 8.86
N PRO A 153 -0.04 -0.19 9.40
CA PRO A 153 -1.01 0.51 8.57
C PRO A 153 -0.40 1.75 7.90
N CYS A 154 -0.80 2.04 6.65
CA CYS A 154 -0.41 3.25 5.94
C CYS A 154 -1.15 4.48 6.49
N THR A 155 -0.64 5.05 7.58
CA THR A 155 -1.20 6.24 8.23
C THR A 155 -0.14 7.33 8.37
N ARG A 156 -0.58 8.54 8.71
CA ARG A 156 0.33 9.64 9.08
C ARG A 156 1.18 9.30 10.31
N ASP A 157 0.75 8.31 11.09
CA ASP A 157 1.42 7.91 12.32
C ASP A 157 2.55 6.90 12.14
N LYS A 158 2.67 6.28 10.97
CA LYS A 158 3.76 5.35 10.66
C LYS A 158 5.11 6.06 10.80
N ILE A 159 6.00 5.47 11.58
CA ILE A 159 7.39 5.93 11.76
C ILE A 159 8.29 5.06 10.89
N LEU A 160 9.26 5.68 10.22
CA LEU A 160 10.37 5.02 9.54
C LEU A 160 11.65 5.32 10.31
N LEU A 161 12.35 4.26 10.72
CA LEU A 161 13.56 4.31 11.53
C LEU A 161 14.70 3.54 10.85
N GLY A 162 15.89 4.11 10.77
CA GLY A 162 17.07 3.45 10.21
C GLY A 162 18.05 4.46 9.60
N PRO A 163 19.13 4.05 8.93
CA PRO A 163 19.66 2.70 8.91
C PRO A 163 20.27 2.33 10.28
N LEU A 164 19.88 1.19 10.83
CA LEU A 164 20.39 0.62 12.08
C LEU A 164 20.79 -0.84 11.87
N ASN A 165 22.01 -1.21 12.26
CA ASN A 165 22.47 -2.59 12.22
C ASN A 165 22.29 -3.23 13.60
N ILE A 166 21.04 -3.54 13.95
CA ILE A 166 20.65 -4.11 15.24
C ILE A 166 19.71 -5.29 15.01
N ASP A 167 19.71 -6.26 15.92
CA ASP A 167 18.72 -7.33 15.91
C ASP A 167 17.30 -6.76 16.00
N SER A 168 16.42 -7.26 15.11
CA SER A 168 15.06 -6.76 14.98
C SER A 168 14.19 -7.03 16.21
N ASN A 169 14.42 -8.13 16.94
CA ASN A 169 13.66 -8.44 18.15
C ASN A 169 14.10 -7.53 19.29
N LEU A 170 15.42 -7.34 19.46
CA LEU A 170 15.97 -6.43 20.46
C LEU A 170 15.43 -5.00 20.27
N LEU A 171 15.47 -4.48 19.05
CA LEU A 171 14.94 -3.15 18.74
C LEU A 171 13.44 -3.06 19.01
N ARG A 172 12.66 -4.05 18.55
CA ARG A 172 11.21 -4.11 18.79
C ARG A 172 10.89 -4.06 20.28
N ASP A 173 11.57 -4.87 21.08
CA ASP A 173 11.29 -4.99 22.51
C ASP A 173 11.68 -3.71 23.26
N ALA A 174 12.81 -3.09 22.92
CA ALA A 174 13.21 -1.79 23.46
C ALA A 174 12.23 -0.65 23.09
N LEU A 175 11.72 -0.63 21.85
CA LEU A 175 10.72 0.35 21.43
C LEU A 175 9.39 0.17 22.17
N ASP A 176 8.97 -1.07 22.39
CA ASP A 176 7.74 -1.42 23.11
C ASP A 176 7.81 -1.06 24.61
N GLU A 177 9.01 -1.12 25.22
CA GLU A 177 9.26 -0.65 26.58
C GLU A 177 9.12 0.87 26.71
N ILE A 178 9.54 1.64 25.69
CA ILE A 178 9.38 3.11 25.67
C ILE A 178 7.89 3.47 25.59
N SER A 179 7.17 2.84 24.66
CA SER A 179 5.74 2.98 24.53
C SER A 179 5.17 1.76 23.80
N PRO A 180 4.03 1.19 24.26
CA PRO A 180 3.46 0.01 23.63
C PRO A 180 3.27 0.16 22.12
N LEU A 181 3.80 -0.79 21.36
CA LEU A 181 3.69 -0.83 19.91
C LEU A 181 2.34 -1.39 19.47
N GLN A 182 1.79 -0.79 18.43
CA GLN A 182 0.63 -1.30 17.72
C GLN A 182 1.05 -2.28 16.61
N SER A 183 2.17 -1.99 15.94
CA SER A 183 2.71 -2.82 14.86
C SER A 183 4.20 -2.53 14.66
N PHE A 184 4.94 -3.52 14.18
CA PHE A 184 6.37 -3.41 13.88
C PHE A 184 6.76 -4.36 12.75
N ARG A 185 7.57 -3.87 11.81
CA ARG A 185 8.07 -4.65 10.68
C ARG A 185 9.45 -4.16 10.25
N VAL A 186 10.29 -5.10 9.84
CA VAL A 186 11.56 -4.83 9.14
C VAL A 186 11.24 -4.54 7.67
N CYS A 187 11.79 -3.46 7.12
CA CYS A 187 11.61 -3.13 5.70
C CYS A 187 12.37 -4.12 4.81
N ARG A 188 12.20 -4.02 3.48
CA ARG A 188 12.97 -4.86 2.55
C ARG A 188 14.48 -4.59 2.68
N ASN A 189 14.89 -3.35 2.95
CA ASN A 189 16.23 -3.07 3.44
C ASN A 189 16.28 -3.39 4.95
N PRO A 190 17.06 -4.41 5.38
CA PRO A 190 17.05 -4.89 6.76
C PRO A 190 17.61 -3.89 7.77
N LEU A 191 18.23 -2.79 7.30
CA LEU A 191 18.68 -1.70 8.15
C LEU A 191 17.55 -0.73 8.53
N TYR A 192 16.38 -0.84 7.89
CA TYR A 192 15.25 0.04 8.13
C TYR A 192 14.06 -0.71 8.74
N PHE A 193 13.35 -0.01 9.60
CA PHE A 193 12.24 -0.54 10.39
C PHE A 193 11.07 0.43 10.29
N VAL A 194 9.86 -0.11 10.24
CA VAL A 194 8.62 0.67 10.30
C VAL A 194 7.72 0.18 11.41
N PHE A 195 7.08 1.11 12.11
CA PHE A 195 6.22 0.80 13.24
C PHE A 195 5.24 1.93 13.54
N THR A 196 4.24 1.62 14.36
CA THR A 196 3.33 2.59 14.97
C THR A 196 3.21 2.31 16.46
N PHE A 197 3.14 3.37 17.27
CA PHE A 197 2.79 3.25 18.68
C PHE A 197 1.27 3.15 18.84
N ARG A 198 0.82 2.49 19.91
CA ARG A 198 -0.61 2.49 20.29
C ARG A 198 -1.11 3.90 20.63
N ASN A 199 -0.22 4.73 21.18
CA ASN A 199 -0.48 6.14 21.42
C ASN A 199 0.08 6.98 20.25
N SER A 200 -0.79 7.44 19.36
CA SER A 200 -0.41 8.26 18.20
C SER A 200 0.20 9.60 18.60
N GLU A 201 -0.20 10.18 19.75
CA GLU A 201 0.35 11.44 20.26
C GLU A 201 1.83 11.33 20.62
N PHE A 202 2.30 10.12 20.96
CA PHE A 202 3.70 9.87 21.29
C PHE A 202 4.63 9.82 20.07
N CYS A 203 4.08 9.62 18.88
CA CYS A 203 4.88 9.41 17.68
C CYS A 203 5.65 10.69 17.26
N GLU A 204 5.08 11.89 17.45
CA GLU A 204 5.76 13.15 17.13
C GLU A 204 6.89 13.49 18.13
N PRO A 205 6.66 13.42 19.46
CA PRO A 205 7.73 13.51 20.45
C PRO A 205 8.86 12.51 20.19
N PHE A 206 8.54 11.26 19.88
CA PHE A 206 9.54 10.23 19.58
C PHE A 206 10.42 10.62 18.38
N VAL A 207 9.80 11.02 17.26
CA VAL A 207 10.53 11.45 16.05
C VAL A 207 11.41 12.65 16.35
N LYS A 208 10.91 13.65 17.09
CA LYS A 208 11.71 14.82 17.48
C LYS A 208 12.92 14.43 18.35
N ALA A 209 12.72 13.56 19.33
CA ALA A 209 13.79 13.12 20.23
C ALA A 209 14.87 12.31 19.50
N THR A 210 14.48 11.51 18.50
CA THR A 210 15.38 10.55 17.83
C THR A 210 15.97 11.05 16.51
N SER A 211 15.38 12.07 15.87
CA SER A 211 15.85 12.60 14.58
C SER A 211 17.21 13.32 14.66
N HIS A 212 17.65 13.67 15.86
CA HIS A 212 18.97 14.29 16.10
C HIS A 212 20.07 13.28 16.45
N ILE A 213 19.76 11.98 16.49
CA ILE A 213 20.73 10.95 16.84
C ILE A 213 21.72 10.77 15.68
N PHE A 214 23.01 10.91 15.99
CA PHE A 214 24.10 10.59 15.07
C PHE A 214 24.76 9.28 15.50
N ILE A 215 24.91 8.34 14.56
CA ILE A 215 25.52 7.04 14.82
C ILE A 215 27.00 7.15 14.47
N SER A 216 27.83 7.47 15.48
CA SER A 216 29.27 7.71 15.32
C SER A 216 29.99 6.58 14.60
N ASP A 217 29.72 5.33 14.99
CA ASP A 217 30.38 4.15 14.42
C ASP A 217 30.06 3.93 12.93
N ALA A 218 28.93 4.44 12.47
CA ALA A 218 28.50 4.35 11.07
C ALA A 218 28.70 5.66 10.30
N GLY A 219 29.17 6.73 10.95
CA GLY A 219 29.39 8.04 10.35
C GLY A 219 28.15 8.66 9.72
N ARG A 220 26.94 8.32 10.19
CA ARG A 220 25.67 8.75 9.58
C ARG A 220 24.59 9.06 10.61
N SER A 221 23.72 10.01 10.27
CA SER A 221 22.55 10.33 11.09
C SER A 221 21.52 9.21 11.01
N LEU A 222 20.84 8.98 12.14
CA LEU A 222 19.67 8.13 12.20
C LEU A 222 18.51 8.84 11.50
N VAL A 223 17.95 8.22 10.47
CA VAL A 223 16.64 8.59 9.96
C VAL A 223 15.61 8.13 10.99
N SER A 224 14.94 9.09 11.60
CA SER A 224 13.72 8.89 12.37
C SER A 224 12.73 9.95 11.91
N ILE A 225 11.72 9.53 11.15
CA ILE A 225 10.73 10.43 10.57
C ILE A 225 9.34 9.80 10.57
N ARG A 226 8.30 10.62 10.40
CA ARG A 226 7.01 10.12 9.90
C ARG A 226 7.23 9.58 8.48
N ALA A 227 6.92 8.31 8.26
CA ALA A 227 7.22 7.61 7.00
C ALA A 227 6.60 8.30 5.79
N TYR A 228 5.45 8.95 5.93
CA TYR A 228 4.77 9.66 4.85
C TYR A 228 4.75 11.18 5.06
N LYS A 229 5.78 11.73 5.70
CA LYS A 229 5.97 13.18 5.78
C LYS A 229 6.03 13.76 4.36
N GLY A 230 5.26 14.81 4.10
CA GLY A 230 5.19 15.44 2.78
C GLY A 230 4.42 14.62 1.73
N CYS A 231 3.67 13.60 2.13
CA CYS A 231 2.82 12.83 1.24
C CYS A 231 1.34 13.15 1.42
N SER A 232 0.56 12.95 0.36
CA SER A 232 -0.88 12.78 0.41
C SER A 232 -1.19 11.29 0.54
N ILE A 233 -2.00 10.91 1.53
CA ILE A 233 -2.50 9.52 1.67
C ILE A 233 -3.90 9.50 1.08
N LEU A 234 -4.00 9.05 -0.16
CA LEU A 234 -5.25 8.92 -0.90
C LEU A 234 -5.92 7.59 -0.54
N ASN A 235 -7.17 7.62 -0.08
CA ASN A 235 -7.96 6.41 0.19
C ASN A 235 -9.25 6.39 -0.63
N LEU A 236 -9.14 6.04 -1.91
CA LEU A 236 -10.27 6.00 -2.82
C LEU A 236 -11.38 5.03 -2.37
N GLY A 237 -11.03 3.93 -1.69
CA GLY A 237 -12.03 2.95 -1.21
C GLY A 237 -12.87 3.46 -0.04
N LYS A 238 -12.35 4.40 0.75
CA LYS A 238 -13.10 5.08 1.81
C LYS A 238 -13.87 6.27 1.25
N ASN A 239 -13.22 7.07 0.40
CA ASN A 239 -13.73 8.35 -0.07
C ASN A 239 -14.75 8.17 -1.21
N ILE A 240 -14.42 7.37 -2.22
CA ILE A 240 -15.25 7.20 -3.43
C ILE A 240 -15.50 5.70 -3.70
N PRO A 241 -16.19 4.99 -2.79
CA PRO A 241 -16.25 3.52 -2.78
C PRO A 241 -16.87 2.91 -4.05
N HIS A 242 -17.72 3.64 -4.77
CA HIS A 242 -18.39 3.14 -5.98
C HIS A 242 -17.53 3.25 -7.25
N LEU A 243 -16.51 4.10 -7.25
CA LEU A 243 -15.68 4.42 -8.43
C LEU A 243 -14.24 3.92 -8.32
N VAL A 244 -13.89 3.25 -7.22
CA VAL A 244 -12.53 2.79 -6.98
C VAL A 244 -12.19 1.51 -7.77
N PRO A 245 -11.05 1.46 -8.48
CA PRO A 245 -10.52 0.22 -9.02
C PRO A 245 -10.19 -0.78 -7.91
N ARG A 246 -10.36 -2.08 -8.16
CA ARG A 246 -10.08 -3.16 -7.21
C ARG A 246 -8.69 -3.06 -6.56
N ARG A 247 -7.68 -2.61 -7.30
CA ARG A 247 -6.27 -2.54 -6.86
C ARG A 247 -5.84 -1.18 -6.28
N MET A 248 -6.77 -0.24 -6.17
CA MET A 248 -6.56 1.09 -5.59
C MET A 248 -7.48 1.37 -4.39
N THR A 249 -8.09 0.32 -3.83
CA THR A 249 -9.07 0.46 -2.75
C THR A 249 -8.46 0.79 -1.40
N GLY A 250 -7.24 0.31 -1.11
CA GLY A 250 -6.53 0.66 0.11
C GLY A 250 -5.87 2.04 0.06
N PRO A 251 -5.32 2.52 1.19
CA PRO A 251 -4.56 3.77 1.22
C PRO A 251 -3.37 3.74 0.25
N ILE A 252 -3.11 4.88 -0.37
CA ILE A 252 -2.01 5.12 -1.32
C ILE A 252 -1.28 6.40 -0.90
N ALA A 253 -0.04 6.28 -0.44
CA ALA A 253 0.83 7.41 -0.15
C ALA A 253 1.55 7.88 -1.42
N LEU A 254 1.29 9.12 -1.79
CA LEU A 254 1.90 9.80 -2.93
C LEU A 254 2.67 11.02 -2.42
N SER A 255 3.90 11.20 -2.90
CA SER A 255 4.71 12.38 -2.59
C SER A 255 4.07 13.64 -3.16
N LYS A 256 3.95 14.68 -2.33
CA LYS A 256 3.52 16.02 -2.79
C LYS A 256 4.59 16.72 -3.63
N GLU A 257 5.85 16.31 -3.47
CA GLU A 257 6.97 16.82 -4.25
C GLU A 257 7.33 15.83 -5.36
N ARG A 258 7.88 16.36 -6.45
CA ARG A 258 8.45 15.53 -7.52
C ARG A 258 9.65 14.77 -6.98
N THR A 259 9.67 13.47 -7.20
CA THR A 259 10.79 12.60 -6.82
C THR A 259 11.30 11.84 -8.04
N ARG A 260 12.45 11.18 -7.90
CA ARG A 260 12.98 10.27 -8.92
C ARG A 260 12.23 8.94 -8.98
N ILE A 261 11.29 8.70 -8.08
CA ILE A 261 10.55 7.43 -8.00
C ILE A 261 9.11 7.68 -8.45
N VAL A 262 8.75 7.11 -9.61
CA VAL A 262 7.38 7.15 -10.12
C VAL A 262 6.68 5.84 -9.73
N THR A 263 5.53 5.93 -9.08
CA THR A 263 4.64 4.79 -8.85
C THR A 263 3.59 4.74 -9.95
N VAL A 264 3.35 3.55 -10.49
CA VAL A 264 2.35 3.28 -11.52
C VAL A 264 1.30 2.35 -10.92
N LEU A 265 0.06 2.81 -10.98
CA LEU A 265 -1.12 2.23 -10.35
C LEU A 265 -2.11 1.78 -11.44
N ASN A 266 -3.02 0.88 -11.05
CA ASN A 266 -4.07 0.33 -11.92
C ASN A 266 -3.57 -0.42 -13.18
N VAL A 267 -2.29 -0.81 -13.24
CA VAL A 267 -1.75 -1.62 -14.34
C VAL A 267 -1.84 -3.12 -14.05
N LEU A 268 -1.69 -3.53 -12.79
CA LEU A 268 -1.77 -4.93 -12.38
C LEU A 268 -3.21 -5.28 -12.02
N GLY A 269 -3.72 -6.35 -12.61
CA GLY A 269 -5.10 -6.82 -12.51
C GLY A 269 -5.16 -8.25 -11.99
N PRO A 270 -6.34 -8.74 -11.60
CA PRO A 270 -6.47 -10.10 -11.07
C PRO A 270 -6.19 -11.20 -12.09
N TRP A 271 -6.43 -10.92 -13.37
CA TRP A 271 -6.18 -11.84 -14.49
C TRP A 271 -4.73 -11.82 -14.97
N ASP A 272 -3.90 -10.95 -14.40
CA ASP A 272 -2.51 -10.75 -14.80
C ASP A 272 -1.62 -11.80 -14.15
N LEU A 273 -1.67 -13.02 -14.70
CA LEU A 273 -0.90 -14.18 -14.23
C LEU A 273 0.62 -13.99 -14.32
N ASP A 274 1.09 -13.17 -15.27
CA ASP A 274 2.51 -12.93 -15.52
C ASP A 274 2.88 -11.46 -15.28
N VAL A 275 3.11 -11.15 -14.00
CA VAL A 275 3.62 -9.84 -13.58
C VAL A 275 4.97 -9.52 -14.23
N SER A 276 5.80 -10.52 -14.56
CA SER A 276 7.09 -10.29 -15.22
C SER A 276 6.89 -9.73 -16.62
N LYS A 277 5.95 -10.29 -17.38
CA LYS A 277 5.61 -9.76 -18.69
C LYS A 277 5.13 -8.31 -18.64
N ILE A 278 4.32 -7.95 -17.64
CA ILE A 278 3.86 -6.56 -17.48
C ILE A 278 5.02 -5.63 -17.15
N VAL A 279 5.92 -6.05 -16.25
CA VAL A 279 7.13 -5.29 -15.93
C VAL A 279 7.98 -5.11 -17.18
N GLU A 280 8.16 -6.15 -18.00
CA GLU A 280 8.90 -6.05 -19.26
C GLU A 280 8.20 -5.16 -20.30
N GLU A 281 6.85 -5.17 -20.38
CA GLU A 281 6.08 -4.24 -21.22
C GLU A 281 6.29 -2.78 -20.78
N ILE A 282 6.28 -2.50 -19.48
CA ILE A 282 6.56 -1.16 -18.93
C ILE A 282 8.02 -0.78 -19.17
N LYS A 283 8.99 -1.67 -18.90
CA LYS A 283 10.41 -1.43 -19.18
C LYS A 283 10.65 -1.12 -20.65
N SER A 284 10.06 -1.91 -21.55
CA SER A 284 10.15 -1.68 -22.99
C SER A 284 9.59 -0.31 -23.37
N ARG A 285 8.44 0.08 -22.79
CA ARG A 285 7.84 1.41 -22.99
C ARG A 285 8.72 2.54 -22.45
N CYS A 286 9.38 2.31 -21.32
CA CYS A 286 10.29 3.25 -20.66
C CYS A 286 11.68 3.29 -21.29
N SER A 287 12.06 2.29 -22.09
CA SER A 287 13.41 2.18 -22.69
C SER A 287 13.79 3.35 -23.59
N LYS A 288 12.80 4.09 -24.12
CA LYS A 288 13.00 5.36 -24.83
C LYS A 288 13.60 6.47 -23.96
N TYR A 289 13.48 6.36 -22.63
CA TYR A 289 14.03 7.30 -21.67
C TYR A 289 15.34 6.76 -21.10
N LYS A 290 16.47 7.27 -21.62
CA LYS A 290 17.82 6.86 -21.19
C LYS A 290 18.11 7.04 -19.69
N GLY A 291 17.26 7.75 -18.95
CA GLY A 291 17.42 7.99 -17.51
C GLY A 291 16.64 7.02 -16.61
N VAL A 292 15.89 6.04 -17.15
CA VAL A 292 15.22 5.03 -16.32
C VAL A 292 16.24 3.99 -15.87
N LYS A 293 16.40 3.83 -14.55
CA LYS A 293 17.38 2.93 -13.94
C LYS A 293 16.78 1.56 -13.65
N ASP A 294 15.62 1.53 -13.03
CA ASP A 294 14.96 0.28 -12.63
C ASP A 294 13.44 0.39 -12.74
N VAL A 295 12.80 -0.75 -12.97
CA VAL A 295 11.34 -0.93 -12.95
C VAL A 295 11.05 -2.19 -12.17
N MET A 296 10.44 -2.02 -11.01
CA MET A 296 10.27 -3.07 -10.02
C MET A 296 8.81 -3.14 -9.56
N VAL A 297 8.33 -4.37 -9.36
CA VAL A 297 7.16 -4.65 -8.52
C VAL A 297 7.68 -5.29 -7.23
N PRO A 298 7.26 -4.84 -6.04
CA PRO A 298 7.56 -5.52 -4.80
C PRO A 298 7.10 -6.98 -4.89
N ARG A 299 8.06 -7.91 -4.93
CA ARG A 299 7.83 -9.35 -4.98
C ARG A 299 8.24 -10.04 -3.69
N ASP A 300 7.53 -11.12 -3.43
CA ASP A 300 7.46 -11.79 -2.15
C ASP A 300 8.70 -12.66 -1.94
N SER A 301 9.32 -12.57 -0.76
CA SER A 301 10.36 -13.51 -0.33
C SER A 301 9.80 -14.64 0.55
N LEU A 302 8.61 -14.44 1.15
CA LEU A 302 8.08 -15.32 2.20
C LEU A 302 6.87 -16.16 1.77
N ARG A 303 6.26 -15.91 0.59
CA ARG A 303 5.16 -16.71 -0.01
C ARG A 303 3.98 -17.04 0.92
N SER A 304 3.79 -16.29 2.02
CA SER A 304 2.86 -16.70 3.07
C SER A 304 1.93 -15.59 3.55
N GLY A 305 2.00 -14.37 2.98
CA GLY A 305 1.10 -13.27 3.36
C GLY A 305 1.12 -12.10 2.37
N ARG A 306 0.18 -11.16 2.54
CA ARG A 306 0.09 -9.92 1.73
C ARG A 306 1.39 -9.15 1.82
N GLN A 307 1.92 -8.77 0.66
CA GLN A 307 3.06 -7.87 0.57
C GLN A 307 2.62 -6.43 0.29
N PRO A 308 3.12 -5.46 1.08
CA PRO A 308 3.13 -4.03 0.75
C PRO A 308 3.46 -3.73 -0.70
N GLY A 309 2.63 -2.91 -1.35
CA GLY A 309 2.88 -2.44 -2.71
C GLY A 309 2.87 -3.51 -3.82
N SER A 310 2.49 -4.76 -3.55
CA SER A 310 2.48 -5.85 -4.55
C SER A 310 1.58 -5.64 -5.77
N SER A 311 0.64 -4.70 -5.70
CA SER A 311 -0.23 -4.30 -6.82
C SER A 311 0.30 -3.09 -7.60
N ARG A 312 1.52 -2.62 -7.30
CA ARG A 312 2.08 -1.37 -7.83
C ARG A 312 3.42 -1.61 -8.51
N VAL A 313 3.71 -0.78 -9.51
CA VAL A 313 5.00 -0.78 -10.19
C VAL A 313 5.73 0.50 -9.80
N PHE A 314 6.99 0.39 -9.39
CA PHE A 314 7.85 1.52 -9.09
C PHE A 314 8.93 1.64 -10.16
N ILE A 315 9.16 2.87 -10.62
CA ILE A 315 10.15 3.19 -11.64
C ILE A 315 11.16 4.15 -11.01
N GLU A 316 12.40 3.70 -10.86
CA GLU A 316 13.52 4.54 -10.43
C GLU A 316 14.11 5.26 -11.64
N CYS A 317 14.16 6.59 -11.56
CA CYS A 317 14.78 7.45 -12.56
C CYS A 317 16.12 8.02 -12.04
N LYS A 318 16.98 8.44 -12.96
CA LYS A 318 18.27 9.06 -12.66
C LYS A 318 18.11 10.46 -12.07
N ASP A 319 17.17 11.23 -12.61
CA ASP A 319 16.94 12.65 -12.35
C ASP A 319 15.44 12.98 -12.39
N LEU A 320 15.09 14.17 -11.89
CA LEU A 320 13.71 14.64 -11.81
C LEU A 320 13.09 14.92 -13.19
N GLU A 321 13.90 15.30 -14.18
CA GLU A 321 13.42 15.56 -15.54
C GLU A 321 12.94 14.26 -16.20
N THR A 322 13.68 13.17 -16.00
CA THR A 322 13.29 11.86 -16.49
C THR A 322 12.05 11.35 -15.76
N SER A 323 11.96 11.53 -14.44
CA SER A 323 10.78 11.09 -13.69
C SER A 323 9.52 11.85 -14.08
N GLU A 324 9.61 13.16 -14.34
CA GLU A 324 8.50 13.96 -14.87
C GLU A 324 8.03 13.43 -16.23
N LYS A 325 8.96 13.17 -17.15
CA LYS A 325 8.63 12.59 -18.46
C LYS A 325 7.94 11.23 -18.33
N VAL A 326 8.38 10.37 -17.41
CA VAL A 326 7.75 9.05 -17.18
C VAL A 326 6.38 9.20 -16.54
N TYR A 327 6.26 10.07 -15.53
CA TYR A 327 5.02 10.37 -14.82
C TYR A 327 3.93 10.84 -15.78
N ASP A 328 4.24 11.84 -16.61
CA ASP A 328 3.31 12.37 -17.61
C ASP A 328 3.10 11.39 -18.77
N GLU A 329 4.12 10.60 -19.13
CA GLU A 329 3.99 9.69 -20.25
C GLU A 329 3.04 8.52 -19.96
N LEU A 330 3.10 7.96 -18.75
CA LEU A 330 2.34 6.76 -18.40
C LEU A 330 0.96 7.09 -17.81
N GLY A 331 0.83 8.22 -17.12
CA GLY A 331 -0.44 8.68 -16.54
C GLY A 331 -1.51 8.90 -17.61
N GLY A 332 -2.73 8.41 -17.36
CA GLY A 332 -3.88 8.56 -18.24
C GLY A 332 -3.84 7.74 -19.52
N LEU A 333 -2.91 6.79 -19.64
CA LEU A 333 -2.98 5.79 -20.69
C LEU A 333 -3.99 4.69 -20.36
N ILE A 334 -4.40 3.91 -21.37
CA ILE A 334 -5.26 2.74 -21.22
C ILE A 334 -4.42 1.47 -21.31
N TYR A 335 -4.52 0.59 -20.32
CA TYR A 335 -3.92 -0.73 -20.33
C TYR A 335 -4.97 -1.81 -20.02
N LYS A 336 -5.29 -2.65 -21.01
CA LYS A 336 -6.34 -3.68 -20.90
C LYS A 336 -7.64 -3.09 -20.31
N ASP A 337 -8.15 -2.05 -20.97
CA ASP A 337 -9.34 -1.27 -20.60
C ASP A 337 -9.28 -0.50 -19.26
N ARG A 338 -8.15 -0.54 -18.53
CA ARG A 338 -7.93 0.25 -17.32
C ARG A 338 -7.22 1.55 -17.59
N ILE A 339 -7.64 2.62 -16.93
CA ILE A 339 -6.89 3.88 -16.91
C ILE A 339 -5.70 3.72 -15.97
N VAL A 340 -4.50 3.86 -16.52
CA VAL A 340 -3.24 3.86 -15.79
C VAL A 340 -3.12 5.17 -15.03
N ALA A 341 -2.81 5.06 -13.74
CA ALA A 341 -2.57 6.20 -12.89
C ALA A 341 -1.10 6.26 -12.48
N THR A 342 -0.51 7.45 -12.43
CA THR A 342 0.87 7.65 -11.97
C THR A 342 0.93 8.61 -10.79
N GLY A 343 1.95 8.45 -9.96
CA GLY A 343 2.20 9.26 -8.78
C GLY A 343 3.70 9.36 -8.52
N TYR A 344 4.13 10.32 -7.71
CA TYR A 344 5.48 10.31 -7.16
C TYR A 344 5.50 9.53 -5.84
N TYR A 345 6.59 8.83 -5.57
CA TYR A 345 6.78 8.08 -4.32
C TYR A 345 7.98 8.62 -3.53
N PRO A 346 7.95 8.64 -2.18
CA PRO A 346 9.06 9.15 -1.39
C PRO A 346 10.34 8.33 -1.61
N GLU A 347 11.44 9.01 -1.94
CA GLU A 347 12.70 8.34 -2.26
C GLU A 347 13.26 7.56 -1.07
N LEU A 348 13.13 8.12 0.13
CA LEU A 348 13.59 7.48 1.36
C LEU A 348 12.83 6.19 1.65
N ASN A 349 11.51 6.17 1.46
CA ASN A 349 10.69 4.97 1.64
C ASN A 349 11.07 3.91 0.60
N TYR A 350 11.26 4.32 -0.66
CA TYR A 350 11.73 3.43 -1.72
C TYR A 350 13.10 2.81 -1.38
N ALA A 351 14.05 3.62 -0.89
CA ALA A 351 15.39 3.17 -0.51
C ALA A 351 15.40 2.26 0.73
N ALA A 352 14.51 2.52 1.70
CA ALA A 352 14.23 1.63 2.82
C ALA A 352 13.54 0.33 2.36
N GLY A 353 12.90 0.36 1.19
CA GLY A 353 12.07 -0.74 0.70
C GLY A 353 10.78 -0.90 1.50
N GLU A 354 10.22 0.23 1.93
CA GLU A 354 8.87 0.37 2.44
C GLU A 354 7.97 0.77 1.27
N TYR A 355 6.97 -0.05 0.94
CA TYR A 355 6.09 0.14 -0.23
C TYR A 355 4.60 0.25 0.15
N GLU A 356 4.34 0.65 1.41
CA GLU A 356 3.06 0.71 2.18
C GLU A 356 2.58 -0.57 2.87
#